data_AF-A0A7C7PWF2-F1
#
_entry.id   AF-A0A7C7PWF2-F1
#
_cell.length_a   1.000
_cell.length_b   1.000
_cell.length_c   1.000
_cell.angle_alpha   90.00
_cell.angle_beta   90.00
_cell.angle_gamma   90.00
#
_symmetry.space_group_name_H-M   'P 1'
#
loop_
_entity.id
_entity.type
_entity.pdbx_description
1 polymer ?
#
loop_
_entity_poly.entity_id
_entity_poly.type
_entity_poly.pdbx_seq_one_letter_code
_entity_poly.pdbx_strand_id
1 'polypeptide(L)' 'MGEPSPLPVSVPVSVDETLDLLARGNYVGERSLATVLFLSLKLGRPLFLEGEA' A
#
# COMPACT_ATOMS: atom_id res chain seq x y z
N MET A 1 17.26 16.52 18.75
CA MET A 1 15.95 16.93 18.23
C MET A 1 15.34 15.68 17.61
N GLY A 2 14.40 15.00 18.28
CA GLY A 2 13.80 13.78 17.73
C GLY A 2 12.82 14.15 16.63
N GLU A 3 12.94 13.55 15.45
CA GLU A 3 11.94 13.72 14.40
C GLU A 3 10.58 13.20 14.90
N PRO A 4 9.46 13.88 14.58
CA PRO A 4 8.14 13.39 14.95
C PRO A 4 7.92 12.01 14.31
N SER A 5 7.55 11.01 15.13
CA SER A 5 7.18 9.70 14.64
C SER A 5 5.99 9.84 13.68
N PRO A 6 6.03 9.22 12.48
CA PRO A 6 4.94 9.33 11.53
C PRO A 6 3.65 8.81 12.17
N LEU A 7 2.58 9.61 12.06
CA LEU A 7 1.24 9.21 12.49
C LEU A 7 0.84 7.92 11.78
N PRO A 8 0.09 7.01 12.43
CA PRO A 8 -0.29 5.74 11.85
C PRO A 8 -1.11 5.96 10.56
N VAL A 9 -0.59 5.42 9.45
CA VAL A 9 -1.29 5.39 8.17
C VAL A 9 -2.50 4.48 8.26
N SER A 10 -3.68 5.02 7.95
CA SER A 10 -4.93 4.25 7.91
C SER A 10 -4.91 3.27 6.73
N VAL A 11 -5.45 2.08 6.93
CA VAL A 11 -5.57 1.07 5.88
C VAL A 11 -6.57 1.56 4.82
N PRO A 12 -6.20 1.55 3.53
CA PRO A 12 -7.09 2.03 2.46
C PRO A 12 -8.36 1.18 2.37
N VAL A 13 -9.50 1.83 2.13
CA VAL A 13 -10.81 1.15 2.03
C VAL A 13 -11.21 0.82 0.59
N SER A 14 -10.39 1.22 -0.38
CA SER A 14 -10.59 0.97 -1.81
C SER A 14 -9.27 0.76 -2.57
N VAL A 15 -9.38 0.23 -3.79
CA VAL A 15 -8.23 0.09 -4.70
C VAL A 15 -7.66 1.45 -5.09
N ASP A 16 -8.52 2.44 -5.37
CA ASP A 16 -8.08 3.78 -5.78
C ASP A 16 -7.37 4.52 -4.62
N GLU A 17 -7.84 4.36 -3.37
CA GLU A 17 -7.08 4.85 -2.20
C GLU A 17 -5.74 4.13 -2.02
N THR A 18 -5.68 2.84 -2.35
CA THR A 18 -4.43 2.07 -2.28
C THR A 18 -3.42 2.58 -3.32
N LEU A 19 -3.88 2.89 -4.54
CA LEU A 19 -3.07 3.53 -5.57
C LEU A 19 -2.55 4.89 -5.13
N ASP A 20 -3.43 5.74 -4.61
CA ASP A 20 -3.06 7.07 -4.14
C ASP A 20 -2.05 7.01 -2.98
N LEU A 21 -2.21 6.05 -2.06
CA LEU A 21 -1.28 5.81 -0.97
C LEU A 21 0.10 5.34 -1.46
N LEU A 22 0.16 4.45 -2.45
CA LEU A 22 1.42 4.02 -3.08
C LEU A 22 2.10 5.21 -3.78
N ALA A 23 1.33 6.02 -4.52
CA ALA A 23 1.84 7.20 -5.22
C ALA A 23 2.40 8.25 -4.25
N ARG A 24 1.71 8.52 -3.13
CA ARG A 24 2.20 9.42 -2.06
C ARG A 24 3.52 8.97 -1.44
N GLY A 25 3.74 7.66 -1.38
CA GLY A 25 4.98 7.07 -0.87
C GLY A 25 6.08 6.92 -1.92
N ASN A 26 5.90 7.46 -3.13
CA ASN A 26 6.78 7.25 -4.29
C ASN A 26 7.02 5.76 -4.61
N TYR A 27 6.04 4.89 -4.33
CA TYR A 27 6.09 3.48 -4.72
C TYR A 27 5.52 3.29 -6.13
N VAL A 28 6.07 2.31 -6.86
CA VAL A 28 5.50 1.86 -8.12
C VAL A 28 4.19 1.13 -7.81
N GLY A 29 3.07 1.80 -8.04
CA GLY A 29 1.73 1.28 -7.80
C GLY A 29 0.92 1.29 -9.07
N GLU A 30 0.98 0.22 -9.86
CA GLU A 30 0.00 0.00 -10.93
C GLU A 30 -1.32 -0.55 -10.37
N ARG A 31 -2.41 -0.42 -11.14
CA ARG A 31 -3.77 -0.81 -10.68
C ARG A 31 -3.85 -2.27 -10.27
N SER A 32 -3.10 -3.15 -10.94
CA SER A 32 -3.06 -4.59 -10.61
C SER A 32 -2.46 -4.81 -9.21
N LEU A 33 -1.29 -4.23 -8.93
CA LEU A 33 -0.62 -4.31 -7.64
C LEU A 33 -1.48 -3.73 -6.51
N ALA A 34 -2.05 -2.55 -6.72
CA ALA A 34 -2.92 -1.93 -5.73
C ALA A 34 -4.17 -2.78 -5.43
N THR A 35 -4.71 -3.47 -6.43
CA THR A 35 -5.84 -4.39 -6.24
C THR A 35 -5.44 -5.57 -5.37
N VAL A 36 -4.32 -6.22 -5.69
CA VAL A 36 -3.85 -7.40 -4.94
C VAL A 36 -3.47 -7.02 -3.51
N LEU A 37 -2.80 -5.87 -3.33
CA LEU A 37 -2.45 -5.33 -2.01
C LEU A 37 -3.69 -4.98 -1.18
N PHE A 38 -4.69 -4.32 -1.79
CA PHE A 38 -5.97 -4.05 -1.13
C PHE A 38 -6.64 -5.35 -0.67
N LEU A 39 -6.70 -6.36 -1.54
CA LEU A 39 -7.32 -7.65 -1.22
C LEU A 39 -6.55 -8.39 -0.12
N SER A 40 -5.22 -8.38 -0.12
CA SER A 40 -4.44 -9.04 0.92
C SER A 40 -4.66 -8.41 2.30
N LEU A 41 -4.70 -7.07 2.35
CA LEU A 41 -5.01 -6.30 3.56
C LEU A 41 -6.44 -6.58 4.04
N LYS A 42 -7.41 -6.54 3.13
CA LYS A 42 -8.84 -6.78 3.44
C LYS A 42 -9.11 -8.21 3.92
N LEU A 43 -8.43 -9.20 3.35
CA LEU A 43 -8.60 -10.61 3.68
C LEU A 43 -7.69 -11.07 4.83
N GLY A 44 -6.80 -10.21 5.32
CA GLY A 44 -5.80 -10.57 6.33
C GLY A 44 -4.89 -11.71 5.86
N ARG A 45 -4.59 -11.78 4.57
CA ARG A 45 -3.78 -12.84 3.96
C ARG A 45 -2.39 -12.33 3.60
N PRO A 46 -1.33 -13.11 3.84
CA PRO A 46 0.02 -12.73 3.44
C PRO A 46 0.09 -12.57 1.92
N LEU A 47 0.74 -11.49 1.48
CA LEU A 47 1.03 -11.23 0.08
C LEU A 47 2.51 -11.51 -0.16
N PHE A 48 2.79 -12.30 -1.18
CA PHE A 48 4.14 -12.53 -1.66
C PHE A 48 4.35 -11.66 -2.90
N LEU A 49 5.41 -10.84 -2.88
CA LEU A 49 5.79 -9.98 -3.98
C LEU A 49 7.16 -10.45 -4.49
N GLU A 50 7.20 -10.95 -5.72
CA GLU A 50 8.43 -11.19 -6.45
C GLU A 50 8.59 -10.06 -7.48
N GLY A 51 9.77 -9.46 -7.52
CA GLY A 51 10.09 -8.39 -8.46
C GLY A 51 11.19 -8.83 -9.41
N GLU A 52 10.97 -8.63 -10.70
CA GLU A 52 12.04 -8.24 -11.61
C GLU A 52 11.95 -6.71 -11.66
N ALA A 53 12.74 -6.02 -10.83
CA ALA A 53 12.77 -4.56 -10.77
C ALA A 53 13.44 -3.96 -12.02
#